data_AF-A0A7Z9Y8T3-F1
#
_entry.id   AF-A0A7Z9Y8T3-F1
#
_cell.length_a   1.000
_cell.length_b   1.000
_cell.length_c   1.000
_cell.angle_alpha   90.00
_cell.angle_beta   90.00
_cell.angle_gamma   90.00
#
_symmetry.space_group_name_H-M   'P 1'
#
loop_
_entity.id
_entity.type
_entity.pdbx_description
1 polymer ?
#
loop_
_entity_poly.entity_id
_entity_poly.type
_entity_poly.pdbx_seq_one_letter_code
_entity_poly.pdbx_strand_id
1 'polypeptide(L)'
;MKVQLSTIIAVSICLLFLIPMVIYMRTHTVGGIGSDKMLESEEFRNLREEGKSLAQMGMKYYEDGNRDKALELYDKAIQIYRQALKIRPENAEIHNDLGAVYYNLGEAVSEPIWTDDLTRSSLTEAMDKLQNALREVESGIIVLTFKDRQIAEKLGRVAVSQGHYAHINPVEGGEEFDLYVIKGRTKEAFLKAESEFLKAKLIKERYAPAYRNLGALYMRMGRWDEAVQNLELALRIEPYDKELRSYLQQIKQRSR
;
A
#
# COMPACT_ATOMS: atom_id res chain seq x y z
N MET A 1 -71.70 -14.99 34.47
CA MET A 1 -70.32 -15.39 34.83
C MET A 1 -69.79 -14.43 35.88
N LYS A 2 -69.56 -14.88 37.12
CA LYS A 2 -68.91 -14.06 38.15
C LYS A 2 -67.40 -14.14 37.93
N VAL A 3 -66.79 -13.10 37.38
CA VAL A 3 -65.33 -12.99 37.33
C VAL A 3 -64.86 -12.82 38.78
N GLN A 4 -63.97 -13.71 39.24
CA GLN A 4 -63.47 -13.64 40.61
C GLN A 4 -62.64 -12.35 40.76
N LEU A 5 -62.82 -11.63 41.87
CA LEU A 5 -62.12 -10.38 42.17
C LEU A 5 -60.59 -10.54 42.10
N SER A 6 -60.09 -11.73 42.46
CA SER A 6 -58.69 -12.12 42.33
C SER A 6 -58.19 -12.12 40.88
N THR A 7 -59.03 -12.50 39.92
CA THR A 7 -58.69 -12.49 38.49
C THR A 7 -58.59 -11.08 37.94
N ILE A 8 -59.47 -10.17 38.39
CA ILE A 8 -59.43 -8.75 37.99
C ILE A 8 -58.17 -8.09 38.55
N ILE A 9 -57.86 -8.33 39.83
CA ILE A 9 -56.65 -7.78 40.47
C ILE A 9 -55.38 -8.31 39.79
N ALA A 10 -55.31 -9.60 39.47
CA ALA A 10 -54.16 -10.19 38.79
C ALA A 10 -53.94 -9.60 37.38
N VAL A 11 -55.01 -9.41 36.60
CA VAL A 11 -54.93 -8.80 35.27
C VAL A 11 -54.54 -7.33 35.34
N SER A 12 -55.08 -6.57 36.31
CA SER A 12 -54.73 -5.17 36.53
C SER A 12 -53.27 -4.98 36.95
N ILE A 13 -52.74 -5.86 37.80
CA ILE A 13 -51.32 -5.83 38.20
C ILE A 13 -50.43 -6.18 37.00
N CYS A 14 -50.78 -7.21 36.21
CA CYS A 14 -50.03 -7.54 34.99
C CYS A 14 -49.99 -6.37 34.01
N LEU A 15 -51.09 -5.64 33.80
CA LEU A 15 -51.12 -4.48 32.88
C LEU A 15 -50.29 -3.30 33.42
N LEU A 16 -50.30 -3.07 34.74
CA LEU A 16 -49.50 -2.02 35.39
C LEU A 16 -48.00 -2.24 35.30
N PHE A 17 -47.53 -3.48 35.15
CA PHE A 17 -46.10 -3.77 35.02
C PHE A 17 -45.67 -4.06 33.58
N LEU A 18 -46.49 -4.78 32.80
CA LEU A 18 -46.13 -5.13 31.42
C LEU A 18 -46.16 -3.92 30.48
N ILE A 19 -47.10 -2.99 30.64
CA ILE A 19 -47.17 -1.82 29.75
C ILE A 19 -45.97 -0.89 29.98
N PRO A 20 -45.60 -0.51 31.22
CA PRO A 20 -44.37 0.25 31.46
C PRO A 20 -43.11 -0.53 31.11
N MET A 21 -43.06 -1.85 31.31
CA MET A 21 -41.91 -2.68 30.92
C MET A 21 -41.76 -2.77 29.40
N VAL A 22 -42.85 -2.86 28.63
CA VAL A 22 -42.82 -2.83 27.16
C VAL A 22 -42.47 -1.43 26.67
N ILE A 23 -42.99 -0.37 27.28
CA ILE A 23 -42.58 1.02 26.97
C ILE A 23 -41.11 1.25 27.32
N TYR A 24 -40.64 0.76 28.47
CA TYR A 24 -39.25 0.78 28.89
C TYR A 24 -38.37 -0.02 27.92
N MET A 25 -38.76 -1.23 27.53
CA MET A 25 -38.04 -2.02 26.53
C MET A 25 -38.08 -1.38 25.13
N ARG A 26 -39.07 -0.54 24.82
CA ARG A 26 -39.19 0.20 23.55
C ARG A 26 -38.43 1.52 23.53
N THR A 27 -38.26 2.16 24.69
CA THR A 27 -37.44 3.37 24.87
C THR A 27 -35.99 3.07 25.25
N HIS A 28 -35.73 1.89 25.81
CA HIS A 28 -34.42 1.35 26.20
C HIS A 28 -34.10 0.09 25.40
N THR A 29 -34.65 -0.05 24.19
CA THR A 29 -33.98 -0.87 23.19
C THR A 29 -32.54 -0.39 23.13
N VAL A 30 -31.60 -1.34 23.14
CA VAL A 30 -30.24 -1.18 22.66
C VAL A 30 -30.32 -0.93 21.14
N GLY A 31 -30.95 0.18 20.76
CA GLY A 31 -31.42 0.50 19.42
C GLY A 31 -30.54 1.52 18.69
N GLY A 32 -29.41 1.92 19.29
CA GLY A 32 -28.36 2.73 18.63
C GLY A 32 -27.06 1.94 18.44
N ILE A 33 -26.63 1.17 19.45
CA ILE A 33 -25.31 0.49 19.39
C ILE A 33 -25.27 -0.62 18.34
N GLY A 34 -26.40 -1.30 18.08
CA GLY A 34 -26.49 -2.37 17.08
C GLY A 34 -26.65 -1.86 15.64
N SER A 35 -27.51 -0.87 15.43
CA SER A 35 -27.73 -0.25 14.11
C SER A 35 -26.51 0.53 13.66
N ASP A 36 -25.90 1.32 14.54
CA ASP A 36 -24.77 2.17 14.18
C ASP A 36 -23.53 1.33 13.87
N LYS A 37 -23.24 0.29 14.67
CA LYS A 37 -22.16 -0.66 14.36
C LYS A 37 -22.43 -1.48 13.10
N MET A 38 -23.70 -1.81 12.83
CA MET A 38 -24.08 -2.54 11.62
C MET A 38 -23.95 -1.63 10.38
N LEU A 39 -24.37 -0.37 10.48
CA LEU A 39 -24.21 0.66 9.45
C LEU A 39 -22.73 0.96 9.22
N GLU A 40 -21.92 1.14 10.26
CA GLU A 40 -20.45 1.29 10.15
C GLU A 40 -19.82 0.08 9.46
N SER A 41 -20.32 -1.13 9.73
CA SER A 41 -19.82 -2.34 9.07
C SER A 41 -20.26 -2.47 7.61
N GLU A 42 -21.46 -1.99 7.26
CA GLU A 42 -21.96 -1.98 5.88
C GLU A 42 -21.29 -0.88 5.06
N GLU A 43 -21.18 0.33 5.61
CA GLU A 43 -20.46 1.46 5.03
C GLU A 43 -19.00 1.10 4.79
N PHE A 44 -18.30 0.55 5.79
CA PHE A 44 -16.93 0.08 5.62
C PHE A 44 -16.79 -0.95 4.49
N ARG A 45 -17.73 -1.91 4.42
CA ARG A 45 -17.73 -2.92 3.35
C ARG A 45 -17.92 -2.27 1.98
N ASN A 46 -18.85 -1.33 1.85
CA ASN A 46 -19.12 -0.64 0.59
C ASN A 46 -17.92 0.20 0.14
N LEU A 47 -17.31 0.97 1.05
CA LEU A 47 -16.09 1.73 0.78
C LEU A 47 -14.95 0.81 0.35
N ARG A 48 -14.77 -0.33 1.01
CA ARG A 48 -13.73 -1.29 0.62
C ARG A 48 -13.93 -1.80 -0.81
N GLU A 49 -15.14 -2.24 -1.15
CA GLU A 49 -15.42 -2.78 -2.49
C GLU A 49 -15.34 -1.69 -3.57
N GLU A 50 -15.80 -0.48 -3.28
CA GLU A 50 -15.68 0.66 -4.18
C GLU A 50 -14.20 1.04 -4.43
N GLY A 51 -13.41 1.16 -3.36
CA GLY A 51 -11.97 1.46 -3.46
C GLY A 51 -11.23 0.41 -4.28
N LYS A 52 -11.58 -0.86 -4.12
CA LYS A 52 -11.01 -1.97 -4.88
C LYS A 52 -11.40 -1.91 -6.36
N SER A 53 -12.68 -1.66 -6.65
CA SER A 53 -13.16 -1.50 -8.03
C SER A 53 -12.47 -0.34 -8.74
N LEU A 54 -12.35 0.82 -8.08
CA LEU A 54 -11.65 1.99 -8.60
C LEU A 54 -10.18 1.69 -8.88
N ALA A 55 -9.49 1.02 -7.96
CA ALA A 55 -8.09 0.62 -8.13
C ALA A 55 -7.90 -0.33 -9.33
N GLN A 56 -8.79 -1.32 -9.48
CA GLN A 56 -8.76 -2.27 -10.59
C GLN A 56 -9.02 -1.60 -11.93
N MET A 57 -10.00 -0.68 -12.00
CA MET A 57 -10.24 0.12 -13.20
C MET A 57 -9.02 0.99 -13.53
N GLY A 58 -8.42 1.63 -12.52
CA GLY A 58 -7.20 2.44 -12.72
C GLY A 58 -6.06 1.62 -13.30
N MET A 59 -5.84 0.41 -12.78
CA MET A 59 -4.83 -0.53 -13.31
C MET A 59 -5.10 -0.91 -14.76
N LYS A 60 -6.35 -1.24 -15.09
CA LYS A 60 -6.73 -1.55 -16.47
C LYS A 60 -6.46 -0.38 -17.43
N TYR A 61 -6.87 0.84 -17.05
CA TYR A 61 -6.60 2.02 -17.89
C TYR A 61 -5.11 2.32 -18.02
N TYR A 62 -4.32 2.04 -16.98
CA TYR A 62 -2.87 2.16 -17.03
C TYR A 62 -2.26 1.17 -18.03
N GLU A 63 -2.69 -0.09 -18.00
CA GLU A 63 -2.28 -1.14 -18.95
C GLU A 63 -2.70 -0.82 -20.39
N ASP A 64 -3.87 -0.20 -20.58
CA ASP A 64 -4.36 0.28 -21.87
C ASP A 64 -3.62 1.55 -22.36
N GLY A 65 -2.66 2.08 -21.58
CA GLY A 65 -1.86 3.27 -21.90
C GLY A 65 -2.58 4.61 -21.61
N ASN A 66 -3.81 4.58 -21.11
CA ASN A 66 -4.57 5.77 -20.72
C ASN A 66 -4.18 6.23 -19.31
N ARG A 67 -3.00 6.85 -19.21
CA ARG A 67 -2.43 7.31 -17.94
C ARG A 67 -3.32 8.32 -17.23
N ASP A 68 -3.90 9.29 -17.93
CA ASP A 68 -4.74 10.32 -17.30
C ASP A 68 -5.94 9.73 -16.57
N LYS A 69 -6.62 8.75 -17.21
CA LYS A 69 -7.74 8.07 -16.58
C LYS A 69 -7.31 7.19 -15.42
N ALA A 70 -6.17 6.52 -15.54
CA ALA A 70 -5.60 5.75 -14.44
C ALA A 70 -5.33 6.63 -13.21
N LEU A 71 -4.72 7.79 -13.40
CA LEU A 71 -4.42 8.75 -12.32
C LEU A 71 -5.70 9.23 -11.62
N GLU A 72 -6.72 9.61 -12.38
CA GLU A 72 -8.03 10.01 -11.84
C GLU A 72 -8.64 8.90 -10.94
N LEU A 73 -8.55 7.66 -11.40
CA LEU A 73 -9.12 6.50 -10.69
C LEU A 73 -8.31 6.14 -9.44
N TYR A 74 -6.97 6.23 -9.50
CA TYR A 74 -6.13 6.03 -8.32
C TYR A 74 -6.38 7.10 -7.26
N ASP A 75 -6.52 8.37 -7.65
CA ASP A 75 -6.85 9.45 -6.71
C ASP A 75 -8.20 9.21 -6.03
N LYS A 76 -9.22 8.77 -6.78
CA LYS A 76 -10.52 8.39 -6.21
C LYS A 76 -10.40 7.20 -5.25
N ALA A 77 -9.70 6.14 -5.64
CA ALA A 77 -9.48 4.96 -4.79
C ALA A 77 -8.78 5.34 -3.47
N ILE A 78 -7.79 6.24 -3.52
CA ILE A 78 -7.10 6.75 -2.32
C ILE A 78 -8.08 7.47 -1.38
N GLN A 79 -8.98 8.30 -1.90
CA GLN A 79 -9.98 8.99 -1.05
C GLN A 79 -10.92 7.99 -0.39
N ILE A 80 -11.41 7.00 -1.13
CA ILE A 80 -12.31 5.97 -0.62
C ILE A 80 -11.63 5.13 0.48
N TYR A 81 -10.40 4.67 0.25
CA TYR A 81 -9.67 3.93 1.28
C TYR A 81 -9.36 4.77 2.52
N ARG A 82 -9.08 6.07 2.36
CA ARG A 82 -8.93 6.98 3.50
C ARG A 82 -10.23 7.13 4.30
N GLN A 83 -11.40 7.10 3.65
CA GLN A 83 -12.68 7.07 4.34
C GLN A 83 -12.88 5.75 5.09
N ALA A 84 -12.56 4.62 4.47
CA ALA A 84 -12.63 3.31 5.12
C ALA A 84 -11.74 3.24 6.38
N LEU A 85 -10.54 3.83 6.32
CA LEU A 85 -9.62 3.92 7.46
C LEU A 85 -10.08 4.90 8.56
N LYS A 86 -11.00 5.82 8.30
CA LYS A 86 -11.62 6.61 9.38
C LYS A 86 -12.55 5.75 10.24
N ILE A 87 -13.21 4.76 9.63
CA ILE A 87 -14.12 3.83 10.33
C ILE A 87 -13.31 2.72 11.02
N ARG A 88 -12.33 2.14 10.31
CA ARG A 88 -11.44 1.09 10.85
C ARG A 88 -9.97 1.44 10.63
N PRO A 89 -9.36 2.25 11.52
CA PRO A 89 -7.98 2.70 11.37
C PRO A 89 -6.94 1.59 11.41
N GLU A 90 -7.24 0.46 12.05
CA GLU A 90 -6.32 -0.68 12.20
C GLU A 90 -6.70 -1.83 11.25
N ASN A 91 -7.21 -1.55 10.06
CA ASN A 91 -7.50 -2.59 9.08
C ASN A 91 -6.29 -2.85 8.16
N ALA A 92 -5.61 -3.98 8.37
CA ALA A 92 -4.44 -4.37 7.58
C ALA A 92 -4.72 -4.54 6.09
N GLU A 93 -5.91 -5.05 5.72
CA GLU A 93 -6.26 -5.24 4.31
C GLU A 93 -6.37 -3.89 3.58
N ILE A 94 -7.04 -2.90 4.17
CA ILE A 94 -7.17 -1.56 3.58
C ILE A 94 -5.82 -0.85 3.50
N HIS A 95 -4.97 -0.95 4.53
CA HIS A 95 -3.61 -0.43 4.47
C HIS A 95 -2.81 -1.05 3.31
N ASN A 96 -2.88 -2.36 3.14
CA ASN A 96 -2.24 -3.03 2.02
C ASN A 96 -2.80 -2.58 0.67
N ASP A 97 -4.12 -2.50 0.54
CA ASP A 97 -4.76 -2.14 -0.71
C ASP A 97 -4.48 -0.66 -1.07
N LEU A 98 -4.49 0.24 -0.09
CA LEU A 98 -4.09 1.63 -0.25
C LEU A 98 -2.61 1.76 -0.63
N GLY A 99 -1.73 0.96 -0.02
CA GLY A 99 -0.33 0.88 -0.41
C GLY A 99 -0.15 0.45 -1.87
N ALA A 100 -0.95 -0.53 -2.34
CA ALA A 100 -0.92 -0.98 -3.72
C ALA A 100 -1.40 0.12 -4.69
N VAL A 101 -2.42 0.90 -4.32
CA VAL A 101 -2.84 2.08 -5.12
C VAL A 101 -1.73 3.13 -5.17
N TYR A 102 -1.04 3.40 -4.06
CA TYR A 102 0.10 4.32 -4.07
C TYR A 102 1.27 3.81 -4.92
N TYR A 103 1.55 2.50 -4.90
CA TYR A 103 2.55 1.89 -5.77
C TYR A 103 2.18 2.10 -7.25
N ASN A 104 0.93 1.78 -7.62
CA ASN A 104 0.43 1.95 -8.98
C ASN A 104 0.40 3.43 -9.42
N LEU A 105 0.07 4.35 -8.50
CA LEU A 105 0.17 5.78 -8.75
C LEU A 105 1.62 6.18 -9.05
N GLY A 106 2.58 5.65 -8.29
CA GLY A 106 4.02 5.87 -8.51
C GLY A 106 4.49 5.40 -9.88
N GLU A 107 4.04 4.21 -10.31
CA GLU A 107 4.30 3.69 -11.65
C GLU A 107 3.64 4.53 -12.75
N ALA A 108 2.43 5.03 -12.51
CA ALA A 108 1.69 5.81 -13.50
C ALA A 108 2.24 7.23 -13.71
N VAL A 109 2.71 7.87 -12.64
CA VAL A 109 3.38 9.18 -12.71
C VAL A 109 4.86 9.09 -13.03
N SER A 110 5.44 7.88 -13.07
CA SER A 110 6.84 7.70 -13.47
C SER A 110 6.99 7.88 -14.97
N GLU A 111 7.95 8.71 -15.32
CA GLU A 111 8.56 8.74 -16.64
C GLU A 111 9.29 7.41 -16.93
N PRO A 112 9.63 7.14 -18.21
CA PRO A 112 10.53 6.06 -18.56
C PRO A 112 11.80 6.13 -17.71
N ILE A 113 12.29 4.96 -17.28
CA ILE A 113 13.51 4.91 -16.47
C ILE A 113 14.65 5.52 -17.28
N TRP A 114 15.28 6.53 -16.70
CA TRP A 114 16.47 7.14 -17.28
C TRP A 114 17.68 6.33 -16.85
N THR A 115 18.49 5.84 -17.79
CA THR A 115 19.62 4.95 -17.51
C THR A 115 20.89 5.41 -18.21
N ASP A 116 22.03 5.32 -17.54
CA ASP A 116 23.35 5.52 -18.17
C ASP A 116 24.41 4.60 -17.55
N ASP A 117 25.33 4.12 -18.38
CA ASP A 117 26.49 3.32 -17.98
C ASP A 117 27.69 4.25 -17.80
N LEU A 118 28.07 4.45 -16.53
CA LEU A 118 29.14 5.32 -16.10
C LEU A 118 30.34 4.54 -15.55
N THR A 119 30.48 3.27 -15.92
CA THR A 119 31.56 2.37 -15.43
C THR A 119 32.97 2.90 -15.74
N ARG A 120 33.12 3.73 -16.78
CA ARG A 120 34.38 4.34 -17.21
C ARG A 120 34.47 5.85 -16.95
N SER A 121 33.45 6.43 -16.34
CA SER A 121 33.37 7.88 -16.14
C SER A 121 34.19 8.34 -14.95
N SER A 122 34.81 9.50 -15.09
CA SER A 122 35.34 10.25 -13.95
C SER A 122 34.20 10.74 -13.05
N LEU A 123 34.54 11.12 -11.81
CA LEU A 123 33.55 11.73 -10.90
C LEU A 123 32.88 12.98 -11.50
N THR A 124 33.63 13.81 -12.23
CA THR A 124 33.12 15.03 -12.83
C THR A 124 32.08 14.71 -13.90
N GLU A 125 32.40 13.80 -14.83
CA GLU A 125 31.46 13.36 -15.87
C GLU A 125 30.22 12.71 -15.26
N ALA A 126 30.39 11.88 -14.23
CA ALA A 126 29.28 11.27 -13.51
C ALA A 126 28.38 12.31 -12.84
N MET A 127 28.96 13.35 -12.25
CA MET A 127 28.20 14.45 -11.64
C MET A 127 27.40 15.22 -12.68
N ASP A 128 28.01 15.54 -13.82
CA ASP A 128 27.35 16.25 -14.92
C ASP A 128 26.19 15.42 -15.48
N LYS A 129 26.39 14.11 -15.63
CA LYS A 129 25.35 13.18 -16.06
C LYS A 129 24.18 13.10 -15.07
N LEU A 130 24.47 12.97 -13.78
CA LEU A 130 23.43 13.00 -12.75
C LEU A 130 22.65 14.34 -12.79
N GLN A 131 23.35 15.46 -12.89
CA GLN A 131 22.70 16.78 -12.96
C GLN A 131 21.83 16.92 -14.20
N ASN A 132 22.25 16.38 -15.34
CA ASN A 132 21.43 16.37 -16.53
C ASN A 132 20.18 15.50 -16.36
N ALA A 133 20.34 14.27 -15.86
CA ALA A 133 19.23 13.36 -15.59
C ALA A 133 18.20 13.99 -14.63
N LEU A 134 18.67 14.66 -13.57
CA LEU A 134 17.80 15.32 -12.59
C LEU A 134 17.04 16.53 -13.17
N ARG A 135 17.57 17.15 -14.22
CA ARG A 135 16.93 18.24 -14.95
C ARG A 135 15.90 17.73 -15.96
N GLU A 136 16.21 16.62 -16.63
CA GLU A 136 15.36 16.01 -17.66
C GLU A 136 14.17 15.26 -17.07
N VAL A 137 14.40 14.47 -16.02
CA VAL A 137 13.35 13.69 -15.36
C VAL A 137 12.61 14.60 -14.41
N GLU A 138 11.32 14.85 -14.58
CA GLU A 138 10.50 15.58 -13.62
C GLU A 138 10.10 14.66 -12.46
N SER A 139 9.57 13.48 -12.78
CA SER A 139 9.10 12.46 -11.84
C SER A 139 9.41 11.06 -12.35
N GLY A 140 10.25 10.31 -11.65
CA GLY A 140 10.60 8.96 -12.08
C GLY A 140 11.82 8.40 -11.38
N ILE A 141 12.44 7.42 -12.05
CA ILE A 141 13.57 6.64 -11.58
C ILE A 141 14.75 6.88 -12.54
N ILE A 142 15.89 7.20 -11.96
CA ILE A 142 17.19 7.33 -12.63
C ILE A 142 18.05 6.17 -12.13
N VAL A 143 18.65 5.40 -13.03
CA VAL A 143 19.57 4.30 -12.69
C VAL A 143 20.91 4.58 -13.35
N LEU A 144 21.96 4.66 -12.53
CA LEU A 144 23.32 4.91 -12.98
C LEU A 144 24.22 3.77 -12.56
N THR A 145 24.90 3.15 -13.52
CA THR A 145 25.80 2.02 -13.26
C THR A 145 27.24 2.50 -13.15
N PHE A 146 27.95 2.06 -12.12
CA PHE A 146 29.33 2.45 -11.82
C PHE A 146 30.21 1.24 -11.53
N LYS A 147 31.50 1.33 -11.84
CA LYS A 147 32.49 0.39 -11.29
C LYS A 147 33.08 0.89 -9.96
N ASP A 148 33.25 2.20 -9.81
CA ASP A 148 33.75 2.79 -8.57
C ASP A 148 32.61 3.07 -7.60
N ARG A 149 32.55 2.27 -6.53
CA ARG A 149 31.59 2.43 -5.44
C ARG A 149 31.64 3.82 -4.79
N GLN A 150 32.81 4.46 -4.68
CA GLN A 150 32.94 5.76 -4.05
C GLN A 150 32.25 6.86 -4.87
N ILE A 151 32.29 6.75 -6.20
CA ILE A 151 31.55 7.65 -7.11
C ILE A 151 30.05 7.46 -6.87
N ALA A 152 29.55 6.22 -6.90
CA ALA A 152 28.14 5.93 -6.64
C ALA A 152 27.68 6.49 -5.28
N GLU A 153 28.46 6.27 -4.21
CA GLU A 153 28.17 6.78 -2.86
C GLU A 153 28.17 8.31 -2.77
N LYS A 154 29.06 8.98 -3.52
CA LYS A 154 29.11 10.43 -3.55
C LYS A 154 27.89 11.00 -4.29
N LEU A 155 27.53 10.43 -5.43
CA LEU A 155 26.35 10.83 -6.20
C LEU A 155 25.05 10.56 -5.44
N GLY A 156 24.94 9.41 -4.77
CA GLY A 156 23.79 9.10 -3.92
C GLY A 156 23.61 10.11 -2.79
N ARG A 157 24.71 10.51 -2.13
CA ARG A 157 24.67 11.59 -1.11
C ARG A 157 24.22 12.93 -1.69
N VAL A 158 24.68 13.28 -2.89
CA VAL A 158 24.23 14.50 -3.58
C VAL A 158 22.73 14.43 -3.86
N ALA A 159 22.23 13.34 -4.44
CA ALA A 159 20.81 13.16 -4.71
C ALA A 159 19.96 13.28 -3.43
N VAL A 160 20.37 12.65 -2.33
CA VAL A 160 19.69 12.76 -1.02
C VAL A 160 19.71 14.19 -0.49
N SER A 161 20.84 14.91 -0.61
CA SER A 161 20.94 16.31 -0.18
C SER A 161 20.02 17.25 -0.95
N GLN A 162 19.63 16.87 -2.17
CA GLN A 162 18.66 17.58 -3.00
C GLN A 162 17.21 17.12 -2.76
N GLY A 163 16.99 16.25 -1.76
CA GLY A 163 15.67 15.76 -1.38
C GLY A 163 15.16 14.62 -2.26
N HIS A 164 16.01 13.93 -3.00
CA HIS A 164 15.66 12.73 -3.75
C HIS A 164 15.87 11.49 -2.90
N TYR A 165 15.17 10.40 -3.24
CA TYR A 165 15.52 9.10 -2.69
C TYR A 165 16.75 8.57 -3.46
N ALA A 166 17.68 7.92 -2.75
CA ALA A 166 18.79 7.24 -3.38
C ALA A 166 19.11 5.91 -2.69
N HIS A 167 19.42 4.89 -3.46
CA HIS A 167 19.90 3.61 -2.96
C HIS A 167 20.93 3.01 -3.93
N ILE A 168 21.97 2.40 -3.37
CA ILE A 168 23.05 1.78 -4.14
C ILE A 168 22.95 0.29 -3.93
N ASN A 169 22.85 -0.43 -5.03
CA ASN A 169 22.86 -1.88 -5.03
C ASN A 169 24.08 -2.39 -5.79
N PRO A 170 24.87 -3.31 -5.23
CA PRO A 170 25.85 -4.06 -6.02
C PRO A 170 25.16 -4.79 -7.18
N VAL A 171 25.70 -4.66 -8.39
CA VAL A 171 25.29 -5.50 -9.52
C VAL A 171 25.87 -6.87 -9.27
N GLU A 172 24.98 -7.83 -9.08
CA GLU A 172 25.37 -9.15 -8.62
C GLU A 172 26.10 -9.93 -9.75
N GLY A 173 27.13 -10.70 -9.38
CA GLY A 173 28.04 -11.34 -10.33
C GLY A 173 29.12 -10.43 -10.96
N GLY A 174 29.17 -9.15 -10.59
CA GLY A 174 30.12 -8.17 -11.14
C GLY A 174 30.86 -7.32 -10.10
N GLU A 175 31.66 -6.38 -10.60
CA GLU A 175 32.34 -5.32 -9.81
C GLU A 175 31.59 -3.98 -9.93
N GLU A 176 30.33 -4.02 -10.36
CA GLU A 176 29.53 -2.85 -10.69
C GLU A 176 28.49 -2.55 -9.61
N PHE A 177 27.98 -1.32 -9.60
CA PHE A 177 27.03 -0.79 -8.64
C PHE A 177 26.00 0.05 -9.37
N ASP A 178 24.73 -0.26 -9.15
CA ASP A 178 23.63 0.57 -9.61
C ASP A 178 23.21 1.55 -8.52
N LEU A 179 23.27 2.83 -8.84
CA LEU A 179 22.65 3.89 -8.06
C LEU A 179 21.25 4.15 -8.61
N TYR A 180 20.25 3.84 -7.80
CA TYR A 180 18.86 4.21 -8.03
C TYR A 180 18.60 5.57 -7.39
N VAL A 181 18.13 6.54 -8.17
CA VAL A 181 17.63 7.83 -7.68
C VAL A 181 16.17 7.98 -8.07
N ILE A 182 15.30 8.30 -7.10
CA ILE A 182 13.86 8.44 -7.34
C ILE A 182 13.43 9.84 -6.91
N LYS A 183 12.72 10.55 -7.80
CA LYS A 183 12.29 11.94 -7.56
C LYS A 183 10.82 12.19 -7.92
N GLY A 184 10.38 13.42 -7.64
CA GLY A 184 9.04 13.90 -7.97
C GLY A 184 7.93 13.12 -7.28
N ARG A 185 6.78 13.04 -7.96
CA ARG A 185 5.57 12.36 -7.46
C ARG A 185 5.77 10.85 -7.33
N THR A 186 6.66 10.25 -8.13
CA THR A 186 7.02 8.83 -8.03
C THR A 186 7.64 8.52 -6.67
N LYS A 187 8.61 9.34 -6.22
CA LYS A 187 9.22 9.21 -4.89
C LYS A 187 8.16 9.29 -3.79
N GLU A 188 7.30 10.30 -3.84
CA GLU A 188 6.28 10.50 -2.82
C GLU A 188 5.27 9.35 -2.77
N ALA A 189 4.86 8.85 -3.93
CA ALA A 189 3.93 7.74 -4.04
C ALA A 189 4.55 6.44 -3.50
N PHE A 190 5.80 6.13 -3.84
CA PHE A 190 6.50 4.96 -3.31
C PHE A 190 6.71 5.03 -1.79
N LEU A 191 7.07 6.18 -1.24
CA LEU A 191 7.21 6.34 0.22
C LEU A 191 5.87 6.19 0.94
N LYS A 192 4.76 6.65 0.34
CA LYS A 192 3.41 6.41 0.86
C LYS A 192 3.05 4.92 0.76
N ALA A 193 3.37 4.26 -0.36
CA ALA A 193 3.16 2.82 -0.51
C ALA A 193 3.90 2.02 0.57
N GLU A 194 5.19 2.32 0.79
CA GLU A 194 6.01 1.70 1.84
C GLU A 194 5.36 1.87 3.22
N SER A 195 4.97 3.10 3.56
CA SER A 195 4.33 3.42 4.84
C SER A 195 3.06 2.59 5.07
N GLU A 196 2.19 2.49 4.06
CA GLU A 196 0.94 1.75 4.18
C GLU A 196 1.16 0.23 4.24
N PHE A 197 2.10 -0.32 3.47
CA PHE A 197 2.44 -1.74 3.59
C PHE A 197 3.08 -2.07 4.94
N LEU A 198 3.93 -1.19 5.49
CA LEU A 198 4.51 -1.37 6.81
C LEU A 198 3.45 -1.33 7.92
N LYS A 199 2.43 -0.47 7.80
CA LYS A 199 1.26 -0.50 8.71
C LYS A 199 0.50 -1.81 8.62
N ALA A 200 0.22 -2.30 7.41
CA ALA A 200 -0.45 -3.58 7.21
C ALA A 200 0.33 -4.74 7.85
N LYS A 201 1.66 -4.75 7.68
CA LYS A 201 2.57 -5.69 8.31
C LYS A 201 2.56 -5.59 9.83
N LEU A 202 2.54 -4.38 10.39
CA LEU A 202 2.52 -4.15 11.84
C LEU A 202 1.21 -4.64 12.47
N ILE A 203 0.08 -4.36 11.83
CA ILE A 203 -1.26 -4.77 12.31
C ILE A 203 -1.41 -6.29 12.20
N LYS A 204 -0.93 -6.90 11.12
CA LYS A 204 -1.09 -8.32 10.82
C LYS A 204 0.24 -8.93 10.40
N GLU A 205 1.01 -9.36 11.41
CA GLU A 205 2.37 -9.87 11.22
C GLU A 205 2.47 -11.05 10.25
N ARG A 206 1.43 -11.91 10.17
CA ARG A 206 1.33 -13.03 9.23
C ARG A 206 0.40 -12.70 8.05
N TYR A 207 0.68 -11.60 7.35
CA TYR A 207 -0.08 -11.18 6.17
C TYR A 207 0.77 -11.19 4.90
N ALA A 208 0.81 -12.33 4.21
CA ALA A 208 1.65 -12.53 3.03
C ALA A 208 1.50 -11.45 1.94
N PRO A 209 0.29 -10.93 1.61
CA PRO A 209 0.15 -9.85 0.62
C PRO A 209 1.00 -8.61 0.92
N ALA A 210 1.08 -8.16 2.18
CA ALA A 210 1.87 -6.99 2.55
C ALA A 210 3.37 -7.22 2.30
N TYR A 211 3.87 -8.42 2.61
CA TYR A 211 5.25 -8.79 2.34
C TYR A 211 5.55 -8.89 0.84
N ARG A 212 4.62 -9.44 0.04
CA ARG A 212 4.79 -9.48 -1.42
C ARG A 212 4.88 -8.09 -2.02
N ASN A 213 3.97 -7.20 -1.58
CA ASN A 213 3.90 -5.84 -2.09
C ASN A 213 5.11 -5.01 -1.64
N LEU A 214 5.60 -5.18 -0.41
CA LEU A 214 6.90 -4.62 0.02
C LEU A 214 8.05 -5.15 -0.85
N GLY A 215 8.05 -6.44 -1.16
CA GLY A 215 9.03 -7.06 -2.04
C GLY A 215 9.07 -6.38 -3.41
N ALA A 216 7.92 -6.26 -4.08
CA ALA A 216 7.81 -5.61 -5.37
C ALA A 216 8.22 -4.12 -5.32
N LEU A 217 7.76 -3.39 -4.29
CA LEU A 217 8.13 -1.99 -4.09
C LEU A 217 9.64 -1.82 -3.89
N TYR A 218 10.27 -2.68 -3.10
CA TYR A 218 11.71 -2.61 -2.84
C TYR A 218 12.55 -2.95 -4.06
N MET A 219 12.14 -3.91 -4.90
CA MET A 219 12.78 -4.10 -6.21
C MET A 219 12.71 -2.84 -7.05
N ARG A 220 11.56 -2.18 -7.06
CA ARG A 220 11.37 -0.92 -7.80
C ARG A 220 12.23 0.22 -7.26
N MET A 221 12.49 0.20 -5.95
CA MET A 221 13.34 1.17 -5.26
C MET A 221 14.84 0.80 -5.24
N GLY A 222 15.24 -0.25 -5.97
CA GLY A 222 16.62 -0.74 -6.02
C GLY A 222 17.08 -1.49 -4.76
N ARG A 223 16.19 -1.71 -3.79
CA ARG A 223 16.45 -2.39 -2.50
C ARG A 223 16.29 -3.90 -2.65
N TRP A 224 17.19 -4.51 -3.41
CA TRP A 224 17.08 -5.92 -3.82
C TRP A 224 17.17 -6.90 -2.63
N ASP A 225 18.05 -6.64 -1.67
CA ASP A 225 18.18 -7.46 -0.47
C ASP A 225 16.89 -7.48 0.36
N GLU A 226 16.34 -6.29 0.66
CA GLU A 226 15.08 -6.22 1.40
C GLU A 226 13.91 -6.79 0.59
N ALA A 227 13.93 -6.66 -0.73
CA ALA A 227 12.92 -7.28 -1.57
C ALA A 227 12.92 -8.81 -1.43
N VAL A 228 14.08 -9.45 -1.59
CA VAL A 228 14.22 -10.91 -1.45
C VAL A 228 13.80 -11.36 -0.06
N GLN A 229 14.23 -10.66 0.99
CA GLN A 229 13.85 -10.99 2.37
C GLN A 229 12.32 -10.95 2.58
N ASN A 230 11.63 -9.91 2.08
CA ASN A 230 10.17 -9.82 2.22
C ASN A 230 9.46 -10.89 1.40
N LEU A 231 9.89 -11.16 0.17
CA LEU A 231 9.31 -12.22 -0.66
C LEU A 231 9.51 -13.61 -0.03
N GLU A 232 10.65 -13.87 0.58
CA GLU A 232 10.88 -15.11 1.35
C GLU A 232 9.93 -15.23 2.54
N LEU A 233 9.70 -14.14 3.28
CA LEU A 233 8.76 -14.13 4.40
C LEU A 233 7.33 -14.41 3.91
N ALA A 234 6.92 -13.81 2.78
CA ALA A 234 5.63 -14.11 2.15
C ALA A 234 5.51 -15.61 1.82
N LEU A 235 6.55 -16.21 1.24
CA LEU A 235 6.56 -17.64 0.90
C LEU A 235 6.56 -18.55 2.14
N ARG A 236 7.18 -18.12 3.26
CA ARG A 236 7.09 -18.86 4.53
C ARG A 236 5.66 -18.85 5.10
N ILE A 237 4.90 -17.77 4.89
CA ILE A 237 3.50 -17.67 5.32
C ILE A 237 2.61 -18.52 4.39
N GLU A 238 2.86 -18.49 3.08
CA GLU A 238 2.10 -19.21 2.05
C GLU A 238 3.01 -20.18 1.25
N PRO A 239 3.39 -21.33 1.82
CA PRO A 239 4.43 -22.19 1.26
C PRO A 239 4.08 -22.87 -0.07
N TYR A 240 2.78 -22.92 -0.41
CA TYR A 240 2.27 -23.55 -1.63
C TYR A 240 2.10 -22.59 -2.80
N ASP A 241 2.46 -21.32 -2.64
CA ASP A 241 2.44 -20.37 -3.75
C ASP A 241 3.57 -20.69 -4.75
N LYS A 242 3.19 -21.31 -5.86
CA LYS A 242 4.11 -21.70 -6.94
C LYS A 242 4.60 -20.50 -7.73
N GLU A 243 3.80 -19.45 -7.87
CA GLU A 243 4.13 -18.25 -8.62
C GLU A 243 5.21 -17.46 -7.88
N LEU A 244 4.99 -17.17 -6.60
CA LEU A 244 5.95 -16.51 -5.73
C LEU A 244 7.26 -17.30 -5.62
N ARG A 245 7.18 -18.63 -5.53
CA ARG A 245 8.38 -19.49 -5.53
C ARG A 245 9.16 -19.35 -6.84
N SER A 246 8.48 -19.40 -7.98
CA SER A 246 9.10 -19.25 -9.30
C SER A 246 9.70 -17.86 -9.47
N TYR A 247 8.99 -16.83 -9.02
CA TYR A 247 9.44 -15.45 -9.04
C TYR A 247 10.69 -15.24 -8.19
N LEU A 248 10.71 -15.76 -6.96
CA LEU A 248 11.89 -15.75 -6.10
C LEU A 248 13.08 -16.48 -6.70
N GLN A 249 12.86 -17.62 -7.36
CA GLN A 249 13.93 -18.34 -8.04
C GLN A 249 14.53 -17.50 -9.18
N GLN A 250 13.70 -16.84 -9.98
CA GLN A 250 14.16 -15.97 -11.06
C GLN A 250 14.95 -14.77 -10.53
N ILE A 251 14.46 -14.11 -9.48
CA ILE A 251 15.19 -13.01 -8.84
C ILE A 251 16.54 -13.52 -8.32
N LYS A 252 16.54 -14.63 -7.57
CA LYS A 252 17.77 -15.21 -7.01
C LYS A 252 18.77 -15.72 -8.06
N GLN A 253 18.29 -16.07 -9.26
CA GLN A 253 19.15 -16.46 -10.39
C GLN A 253 19.67 -15.26 -11.18
N ARG A 254 18.94 -14.14 -11.21
CA ARG A 254 19.48 -12.86 -11.69
C ARG A 254 20.47 -12.25 -10.69
N SER A 255 20.29 -12.63 -9.44
CA SER A 255 21.17 -12.36 -8.34
C SER A 255 22.47 -13.18 -8.44
N ARG A 256 22.47 -14.51 -8.36
CA ARG A 256 23.76 -15.28 -8.37
C ARG A 256 24.44 -15.44 -9.71
#